data_AF-A0A955AQS7-F1
#
_entry.id   AF-A0A955AQS7-F1
#
_cell.length_a   1.000
_cell.length_b   1.000
_cell.length_c   1.000
_cell.angle_alpha   90.00
_cell.angle_beta   90.00
_cell.angle_gamma   90.00
#
_symmetry.space_group_name_H-M   'P 1'
#
loop_
_entity.id
_entity.type
_entity.pdbx_description
1 polymer ?
#
loop_
_entity_poly.entity_id
_entity_poly.type
_entity_poly.pdbx_seq_one_letter_code
_entity_poly.pdbx_strand_id
1 'polypeptide(L)' 'VTTGGSSLRAIEHVEAFGLKVTGVLAIIDRLSGGRQAFESKGYPLKTLFTVRDFGIEPE' A
#
# COMPACT_ATOMS: atom_id res chain seq x y z
N VAL A 1 -2.02 -5.96 -0.31
CA VAL A 1 -1.33 -5.00 -1.21
C VAL A 1 -0.44 -5.78 -2.15
N THR A 2 -0.61 -5.60 -3.45
CA THR A 2 0.34 -6.10 -4.47
C THR A 2 1.21 -4.94 -4.94
N THR A 3 0.90 -4.32 -6.07
CA THR A 3 1.60 -3.15 -6.62
C THR A 3 1.13 -1.82 -6.00
N GLY A 4 0.00 -1.82 -5.30
CA GLY A 4 -0.58 -0.62 -4.68
C GLY A 4 -1.37 0.29 -5.63
N GLY A 5 -1.49 -0.04 -6.93
CA GLY A 5 -2.09 0.85 -7.95
C GLY A 5 -3.53 1.31 -7.64
N SER A 6 -4.39 0.42 -7.14
CA SER A 6 -5.76 0.78 -6.74
C SER A 6 -5.78 1.81 -5.61
N SER A 7 -4.96 1.62 -4.58
CA SER A 7 -4.87 2.56 -3.45
C SER A 7 -4.27 3.89 -3.88
N LEU A 8 -3.26 3.88 -4.76
CA LEU A 8 -2.69 5.11 -5.31
C LEU A 8 -3.72 5.94 -6.09
N ARG A 9 -4.57 5.29 -6.90
CA ARG A 9 -5.67 5.97 -7.59
C ARG A 9 -6.69 6.54 -6.59
N ALA A 10 -6.99 5.82 -5.52
CA ALA A 10 -7.88 6.34 -4.47
C ALA A 10 -7.29 7.58 -3.78
N ILE A 11 -5.98 7.55 -3.48
CA ILE A 11 -5.24 8.68 -2.92
C ILE A 11 -5.35 9.90 -3.84
N GLU A 12 -5.10 9.72 -5.14
CA GLU A 12 -5.21 10.80 -6.13
C GLU A 12 -6.61 11.46 -6.12
N HIS A 13 -7.67 10.67 -6.02
CA HIS A 13 -9.03 11.19 -5.97
C HIS A 13 -9.35 11.95 -4.68
N VAL A 14 -8.92 11.45 -3.52
CA VAL A 14 -9.21 12.11 -2.24
C VAL A 14 -8.36 13.38 -2.05
N GLU A 15 -7.13 13.39 -2.55
CA GLU A 15 -6.30 14.60 -2.55
C GLU A 15 -6.84 15.65 -3.52
N ALA A 16 -7.34 15.24 -4.69
CA ALA A 16 -8.03 16.15 -5.61
C ALA A 16 -9.30 16.78 -5.00
N PHE A 17 -9.95 16.07 -4.06
CA PHE A 17 -11.06 16.62 -3.27
C PHE A 17 -10.60 17.58 -2.15
N GLY A 18 -9.30 17.67 -1.88
CA GLY A 18 -8.73 18.52 -0.83
C GLY A 18 -8.51 17.83 0.51
N LEU A 19 -8.59 16.50 0.58
CA LEU A 19 -8.20 15.74 1.78
C LEU A 19 -6.69 15.52 1.82
N LYS A 20 -6.17 15.36 3.04
CA LYS A 20 -4.78 14.95 3.27
C LYS A 20 -4.72 13.47 3.61
N VAL A 21 -4.02 12.69 2.80
CA VAL A 21 -3.77 11.27 3.11
C VAL A 21 -2.61 11.16 4.09
N THR A 22 -2.81 10.42 5.17
CA THR A 22 -1.78 10.20 6.22
C THR A 22 -0.99 8.91 6.03
N GLY A 23 -1.48 7.99 5.20
CA GLY A 23 -0.83 6.70 4.91
C GLY A 23 -1.83 5.64 4.44
N VAL A 24 -1.33 4.43 4.27
CA VAL A 24 -2.11 3.26 3.85
C VAL A 24 -2.06 2.20 4.95
N LEU A 25 -3.21 1.64 5.30
CA LEU A 25 -3.34 0.49 6.18
C LEU A 25 -3.97 -0.67 5.40
N ALA A 26 -3.37 -1.85 5.46
CA ALA A 26 -3.91 -3.05 4.81
C ALA A 26 -3.75 -4.29 5.69
N ILE A 27 -4.49 -5.35 5.37
CA ILE A 27 -4.40 -6.61 6.13
C ILE A 27 -3.11 -7.35 5.77
N ILE A 28 -2.90 -7.65 4.47
CA ILE A 28 -1.76 -8.45 4.00
C ILE A 28 -0.95 -7.67 2.97
N ASP A 29 0.37 -7.56 3.15
CA ASP A 29 1.33 -7.16 2.12
C ASP A 29 1.81 -8.40 1.34
N ARG A 30 1.59 -8.43 0.02
CA ARG A 30 2.08 -9.52 -0.83
C ARG A 30 3.54 -9.36 -1.24
N LEU A 31 4.21 -8.32 -0.76
CA LEU A 31 5.62 -8.01 -1.04
C LEU A 31 5.91 -7.81 -2.53
N SER A 32 4.90 -7.48 -3.33
CA SER A 32 4.99 -7.28 -4.79
C SER A 32 5.29 -5.82 -5.19
N GLY A 33 6.06 -5.09 -4.38
CA GLY A 33 6.50 -3.71 -4.67
C GLY A 33 5.57 -2.58 -4.20
N GLY A 34 4.38 -2.87 -3.68
CA GLY A 34 3.41 -1.84 -3.30
C GLY A 34 3.87 -0.93 -2.15
N ARG A 35 4.63 -1.46 -1.20
CA ARG A 35 5.24 -0.67 -0.12
C ARG A 35 6.14 0.43 -0.67
N GLN A 36 7.05 0.06 -1.56
CA GLN A 36 7.98 0.98 -2.22
C GLN A 36 7.22 2.01 -3.07
N ALA A 37 6.15 1.57 -3.76
CA ALA A 37 5.29 2.48 -4.52
C ALA A 37 4.64 3.55 -3.63
N PHE A 38 4.16 3.19 -2.44
CA PHE A 38 3.61 4.17 -1.49
C PHE A 38 4.68 5.08 -0.88
N GLU A 39 5.79 4.50 -0.42
CA GLU A 39 6.89 5.24 0.22
C GLU A 39 7.53 6.25 -0.75
N SER A 40 7.67 5.91 -2.03
CA SER A 40 8.19 6.83 -3.07
C SER A 40 7.31 8.07 -3.28
N LYS A 41 6.02 7.99 -2.91
CA LYS A 41 5.08 9.12 -2.93
C LYS A 41 4.84 9.72 -1.53
N GLY A 42 5.60 9.30 -0.52
CA GLY A 42 5.49 9.83 0.84
C GLY A 42 4.35 9.24 1.69
N TYR A 43 3.73 8.14 1.25
CA TYR A 43 2.65 7.49 2.00
C TYR A 43 3.20 6.28 2.76
N PRO A 44 3.22 6.28 4.11
CA PRO A 44 3.65 5.11 4.86
C PRO A 44 2.64 3.97 4.75
N LEU A 45 3.12 2.74 4.57
CA LEU A 45 2.29 1.52 4.60
C LEU A 45 2.43 0.79 5.94
N LYS A 46 1.31 0.51 6.59
CA LYS A 46 1.22 -0.45 7.70
C LYS A 46 0.41 -1.67 7.28
N THR A 47 0.86 -2.85 7.68
CA THR A 47 0.12 -4.10 7.44
C THR A 47 0.06 -4.96 8.70
N LEU A 48 -0.98 -5.79 8.80
CA LEU A 48 -1.08 -6.79 9.87
C LEU A 48 -0.18 -8.00 9.59
N PHE A 49 -0.12 -8.39 8.33
CA PHE A 49 0.67 -9.53 7.86
C PHE A 49 1.39 -9.19 6.56
N THR A 50 2.32 -10.07 6.21
CA THR A 50 2.93 -10.24 4.92
C THR A 50 2.56 -11.62 4.35
N VAL A 51 2.75 -11.85 3.06
CA VAL A 51 2.55 -13.16 2.43
C VAL A 51 3.42 -14.26 3.07
N ARG A 52 4.59 -13.89 3.61
CA ARG A 52 5.50 -14.81 4.31
C ARG A 52 4.94 -15.38 5.61
N ASP A 53 4.03 -14.66 6.28
CA ASP A 53 3.36 -15.16 7.50
C ASP A 53 2.46 -16.38 7.21
N PHE A 54 2.17 -16.63 5.93
CA PHE A 54 1.41 -17.79 5.45
C PHE A 54 2.30 -18.88 4.86
N GLY A 55 3.63 -18.80 5.01
CA GLY A 55 4.58 -19.77 4.46
C GLY A 55 4.71 -19.73 2.93
N ILE A 56 4.37 -18.59 2.30
CA ILE A 56 4.41 -18.40 0.85
C ILE A 56 5.52 -17.41 0.51
N GLU A 57 6.38 -17.76 -0.44
CA GLU A 57 7.38 -16.84 -0.98
C GLU A 57 6.75 -15.87 -1.98
N PRO A 58 7.14 -14.58 -1.95
CA PRO A 58 6.70 -13.60 -2.95
C PRO A 58 7.14 -14.00 -4.35
N GLU A 59 6.26 -13.81 -5.33
CA GLU A 59 6.59 -13.84 -6.77
C GLU A 59 7.47 -12.66 -7.19
#